data_AF-A0A838VC02-F1
#
_entry.id   AF-A0A838VC02-F1
#
_cell.length_a   1.000
_cell.length_b   1.000
_cell.length_c   1.000
_cell.angle_alpha   90.00
_cell.angle_beta   90.00
_cell.angle_gamma   90.00
#
_symmetry.space_group_name_H-M   'P 1'
#
loop_
_entity.id
_entity.type
_entity.pdbx_description
1 polymer ?
#
loop_
_entity_poly.entity_id
_entity_poly.type
_entity_poly.pdbx_seq_one_letter_code
_entity_poly.pdbx_strand_id
1 'polypeptide(L)'
;EEEHWICAHHGAFQGYYYFHYLGADRNAREAFRGHPAFEACVEFCGKYDQAAFDPTYDTAPLDFFEPMLRRVLASPRNTMLTKAADDI
;
A
#
# COMPACT_ATOMS: atom_id res chain seq x y z
N GLU A 1 -9.90 -1.21 -7.38
CA GLU A 1 -9.56 -2.67 -7.34
C GLU A 1 -8.05 -2.83 -7.40
N GLU A 2 -7.37 -2.07 -8.27
CA GLU A 2 -5.92 -1.91 -8.29
C GLU A 2 -5.32 -1.57 -6.91
N GLU A 3 -5.83 -0.57 -6.21
CA GLU A 3 -5.28 -0.12 -4.92
C GLU A 3 -5.38 -1.21 -3.86
N HIS A 4 -6.51 -1.92 -3.82
CA HIS A 4 -6.70 -3.08 -2.96
C HIS A 4 -5.70 -4.19 -3.30
N TRP A 5 -5.48 -4.43 -4.60
CA TRP A 5 -4.50 -5.42 -5.06
C TRP A 5 -3.07 -5.02 -4.68
N ILE A 6 -2.69 -3.76 -4.84
CA ILE A 6 -1.38 -3.25 -4.41
C ILE A 6 -1.22 -3.46 -2.90
N CYS A 7 -2.18 -3.01 -2.09
CA CYS A 7 -2.15 -3.20 -0.63
C CYS A 7 -2.07 -4.68 -0.21
N ALA A 8 -2.64 -5.60 -0.99
CA ALA A 8 -2.58 -7.03 -0.68
C ALA A 8 -1.23 -7.67 -1.05
N HIS A 9 -0.52 -7.15 -2.07
CA HIS A 9 0.65 -7.82 -2.64
C HIS A 9 1.97 -7.06 -2.48
N HIS A 10 1.95 -5.78 -2.05
CA HIS A 10 3.13 -4.92 -2.02
C HIS A 10 4.31 -5.53 -1.26
N GLY A 11 4.08 -6.35 -0.23
CA GLY A 11 5.18 -7.02 0.51
C GLY A 11 6.11 -7.86 -0.38
N ALA A 12 5.59 -8.55 -1.41
CA ALA A 12 6.42 -9.29 -2.36
C ALA A 12 7.23 -8.37 -3.29
N PHE A 13 6.72 -7.16 -3.55
CA PHE A 13 7.35 -6.15 -4.41
C PHE A 13 8.39 -5.33 -3.64
N GLN A 14 8.09 -4.94 -2.40
CA GLN A 14 9.02 -4.31 -1.45
C GLN A 14 10.17 -5.26 -1.09
N GLY A 15 9.92 -6.57 -1.05
CA GLY A 15 10.93 -7.61 -0.93
C GLY A 15 12.08 -7.51 -1.93
N TYR A 16 11.85 -6.92 -3.11
CA TYR A 16 12.90 -6.69 -4.11
C TYR A 16 14.08 -5.87 -3.57
N TYR A 17 13.86 -5.05 -2.53
CA TYR A 17 14.90 -4.19 -1.98
C TYR A 17 15.71 -4.83 -0.84
N TYR A 18 15.20 -5.88 -0.18
CA TYR A 18 15.87 -6.42 1.03
C TYR A 18 15.85 -7.94 1.20
N PHE A 19 15.03 -8.71 0.48
CA PHE A 19 14.96 -10.17 0.65
C PHE A 19 16.31 -10.87 0.44
N HIS A 20 17.16 -10.38 -0.46
CA HIS A 20 18.49 -10.93 -0.68
C HIS A 20 19.44 -10.76 0.52
N TYR A 21 19.20 -9.77 1.39
CA TYR A 21 19.94 -9.65 2.66
C TYR A 21 19.47 -10.65 3.72
N LEU A 22 18.29 -11.25 3.54
CA LEU A 22 17.70 -12.25 4.43
C LEU A 22 17.82 -13.68 3.88
N GLY A 23 18.49 -13.87 2.74
CA GLY A 23 18.57 -15.17 2.05
C GLY A 23 17.27 -15.60 1.37
N ALA A 24 16.31 -14.68 1.20
CA ALA A 24 15.05 -14.92 0.50
C ALA A 24 15.13 -14.48 -0.98
N ASP A 25 14.16 -14.91 -1.79
CA ASP A 25 14.11 -14.60 -3.22
C ASP A 25 13.67 -13.15 -3.47
N ARG A 26 14.64 -12.31 -3.82
CA ARG A 26 14.45 -10.93 -4.28
C ARG A 26 13.40 -10.78 -5.39
N ASN A 27 13.20 -11.80 -6.22
CA ASN A 27 12.30 -11.76 -7.36
C ASN A 27 10.94 -12.42 -7.06
N ALA A 28 10.55 -12.59 -5.79
CA ALA A 28 9.25 -13.15 -5.41
C ALA A 28 8.05 -12.44 -6.10
N ARG A 29 8.18 -11.14 -6.41
CA ARG A 29 7.17 -10.39 -7.17
C ARG A 29 6.85 -10.99 -8.54
N GLU A 30 7.78 -11.70 -9.17
CA GLU A 30 7.64 -12.25 -10.52
C GLU A 30 6.52 -13.29 -10.62
N ALA A 31 6.10 -13.88 -9.49
CA ALA A 31 4.91 -14.72 -9.40
C ALA A 31 3.61 -13.99 -9.84
N PHE A 32 3.61 -12.66 -9.83
CA PHE A 32 2.46 -11.82 -10.21
C PHE A 32 2.59 -11.22 -11.62
N ARG A 33 3.64 -11.56 -12.38
CA ARG A 33 3.88 -10.96 -13.70
C ARG A 33 2.69 -11.20 -14.64
N GLY A 34 2.29 -10.15 -15.35
CA GLY A 34 1.13 -10.15 -16.25
C GLY A 34 -0.17 -9.67 -15.61
N HIS A 35 -0.22 -9.46 -14.30
CA HIS A 35 -1.36 -8.79 -13.67
C HIS A 35 -1.40 -7.30 -14.03
N PRO A 36 -2.58 -6.69 -14.32
CA PRO A 36 -2.68 -5.28 -14.70
C PRO A 36 -2.06 -4.30 -13.70
N ALA A 37 -2.15 -4.61 -12.41
CA ALA A 37 -1.61 -3.78 -11.32
C ALA A 37 -0.12 -4.05 -11.00
N PHE A 38 0.57 -4.91 -11.75
CA PHE A 38 1.96 -5.27 -11.46
C PHE A 38 2.89 -4.05 -11.48
N GLU A 39 2.86 -3.28 -12.57
CA GLU A 39 3.73 -2.11 -12.73
C GLU A 39 3.37 -1.00 -11.74
N ALA A 40 2.07 -0.80 -11.47
CA ALA A 40 1.61 0.14 -10.45
C ALA A 40 2.13 -0.24 -9.05
N CYS A 41 2.20 -1.53 -8.71
CA CYS A 41 2.76 -2.01 -7.45
C CYS A 41 4.28 -1.82 -7.37
N VAL A 42 5.01 -2.05 -8.49
CA VAL A 42 6.44 -1.74 -8.59
C VAL A 42 6.68 -0.25 -8.33
N GLU A 43 5.91 0.62 -8.98
CA GLU A 43 6.02 2.07 -8.82
C GLU A 43 5.70 2.50 -7.38
N PHE A 44 4.60 2.00 -6.82
CA PHE A 44 4.22 2.28 -5.42
C PHE A 44 5.35 1.90 -4.46
N CYS A 45 5.96 0.72 -4.64
CA CYS A 45 7.02 0.28 -3.76
C CYS A 45 8.30 1.13 -3.89
N GLY A 46 8.63 1.54 -5.12
CA GLY A 46 9.81 2.38 -5.38
C GLY A 46 9.65 3.84 -4.97
N LYS A 47 8.42 4.36 -4.98
CA LYS A 47 8.16 5.76 -4.61
C LYS A 47 7.78 5.95 -3.16
N TYR A 48 6.97 5.06 -2.60
CA TYR A 48 6.30 5.32 -1.32
C TYR A 48 6.61 4.30 -0.24
N ASP A 49 6.70 3.01 -0.56
CA ASP A 49 6.87 1.96 0.47
C ASP A 49 8.32 1.85 0.95
N GLN A 50 9.22 1.32 0.11
CA GLN A 50 10.61 1.16 0.53
C GLN A 50 11.26 2.53 0.81
N ALA A 51 10.94 3.53 -0.01
CA ALA A 51 11.56 4.85 0.08
C ALA A 51 11.31 5.52 1.44
N ALA A 52 10.18 5.19 2.09
CA ALA A 52 9.85 5.72 3.42
C ALA A 52 10.79 5.24 4.54
N PHE A 53 11.65 4.24 4.31
CA PHE A 53 12.68 3.84 5.27
C PHE A 53 13.91 4.73 5.24
N ASP A 54 14.06 5.62 4.25
CA ASP A 54 15.12 6.61 4.23
C ASP A 54 14.80 7.70 5.28
N PRO A 55 15.63 7.90 6.32
CA PRO A 55 15.41 8.93 7.35
C PRO A 55 15.48 10.35 6.79
N THR A 56 15.99 10.53 5.56
CA THR A 56 16.08 11.80 4.84
C THR A 56 15.04 11.93 3.74
N TYR A 57 14.08 11.00 3.65
CA TYR A 57 13.00 11.05 2.66
C TYR A 57 12.19 12.36 2.81
N ASP A 58 11.97 13.05 1.69
CA ASP A 58 11.21 14.29 1.65
C ASP A 58 9.74 14.01 1.97
N THR A 59 9.37 14.23 3.23
CA THR A 59 8.04 13.94 3.77
C THR A 59 7.33 15.23 4.14
N ALA A 60 6.05 15.30 3.77
CA ALA A 60 5.18 16.37 4.26
C ALA A 60 4.91 16.20 5.77
N PRO A 61 4.70 17.30 6.52
CA PRO A 61 4.33 17.24 7.93
C PRO A 61 2.94 16.61 8.12
N LEU A 62 2.64 16.08 9.31
CA LEU A 62 1.36 15.39 9.59
C LEU A 62 0.13 16.28 9.33
N ASP A 63 0.19 17.57 9.66
CA ASP A 63 -0.91 18.53 9.48
C ASP A 63 -1.31 18.68 8.00
N PHE A 64 -0.39 18.42 7.06
CA PHE A 64 -0.70 18.40 5.64
C PHE A 64 -1.75 17.31 5.31
N PHE A 65 -1.70 16.17 6.00
CA PHE A 65 -2.58 15.03 5.77
C PHE A 65 -3.89 15.11 6.56
N GLU A 66 -3.96 15.93 7.61
CA GLU A 66 -5.11 16.02 8.51
C GLU A 66 -6.44 16.26 7.76
N PRO A 67 -6.55 17.20 6.81
CA PRO A 67 -7.82 17.42 6.08
C PRO A 67 -8.24 16.21 5.24
N MET A 68 -7.28 15.46 4.71
CA MET A 68 -7.55 14.27 3.91
C MET A 68 -8.06 13.13 4.78
N LEU A 69 -7.41 12.90 5.93
CA LEU A 69 -7.84 11.91 6.91
C LEU A 69 -9.25 12.22 7.43
N ARG A 70 -9.52 13.49 7.78
CA ARG A 70 -10.86 13.93 8.18
C ARG A 70 -11.90 13.60 7.12
N ARG A 71 -11.60 13.85 5.83
CA ARG A 71 -12.52 13.54 4.72
C ARG A 71 -12.74 12.04 4.53
N VAL A 72 -11.68 11.23 4.57
CA VAL A 72 -11.79 9.77 4.35
C VAL A 72 -12.50 9.09 5.51
N LEU A 73 -12.22 9.53 6.74
CA LEU A 73 -12.79 8.95 7.96
C LEU A 73 -14.12 9.58 8.38
N ALA A 74 -14.61 10.62 7.67
CA ALA A 74 -15.87 11.29 7.98
C ALA A 74 -17.10 10.38 7.90
N SER A 75 -17.04 9.33 7.08
CA SER A 75 -18.15 8.38 6.92
C SER A 75 -17.60 6.96 6.77
N PRO A 76 -17.97 6.02 7.67
CA PRO A 76 -17.53 4.64 7.59
C PRO A 76 -18.12 3.96 6.35
N ARG A 77 -17.26 3.62 5.39
CA ARG A 77 -17.61 2.80 4.24
C ARG A 77 -17.31 1.34 4.56
N ASN A 78 -18.35 0.51 4.59
CA ASN A 78 -18.24 -0.95 4.75
C ASN A 78 -17.80 -1.41 6.16
N THR A 79 -18.46 -0.89 7.20
CA THR A 79 -18.28 -1.38 8.58
C THR A 79 -19.41 -2.34 8.98
N MET A 80 -19.18 -3.17 10.02
CA MET A 80 -20.25 -3.98 10.61
C MET A 80 -21.45 -3.13 11.04
N LEU A 81 -21.20 -1.89 11.49
CA LEU A 81 -22.23 -0.94 11.89
C LEU A 81 -23.06 -0.44 10.70
N THR A 82 -22.42 -0.18 9.56
CA THR A 82 -23.12 0.22 8.33
C THR A 82 -24.04 -0.91 7.85
N LYS A 83 -23.56 -2.17 7.86
CA LYS A 83 -24.38 -3.34 7.49
C LYS A 83 -25.58 -3.54 8.41
N ALA A 84 -25.39 -3.40 9.73
CA ALA A 84 -26.47 -3.55 10.69
C ALA A 84 -27.56 -2.45 10.57
N ALA A 85 -27.19 -1.26 10.06
CA ALA A 85 -28.14 -0.17 9.82
C ALA A 85 -28.94 -0.36 8.52
N ASP A 86 -28.38 -1.03 7.52
CA ASP A 86 -29.08 -1.35 6.25
C ASP A 86 -30.08 -2.51 6.41
N ASP A 87 -29.93 -3.33 7.46
CA ASP A 87 -30.77 -4.51 7.77
C ASP A 87 -32.02 -4.17 8.64
N ILE A 88 -32.23 -2.90 9.01
CA ILE A 88 -33.38 -2.39 9.80
C ILE A 88 -34.33 -1.61 8.90
#